data_AF-A0A379M5U5-F1
#
_entry.id   AF-A0A379M5U5-F1
#
_cell.length_a   1.000
_cell.length_b   1.000
_cell.length_c   1.000
_cell.angle_alpha   90.00
_cell.angle_beta   90.00
_cell.angle_gamma   90.00
#
_symmetry.space_group_name_H-M   'P 1'
#
loop_
_entity.id
_entity.type
_entity.pdbx_description
1 polymer ?
#
loop_
_entity_poly.entity_id
_entity_poly.type
_entity_poly.pdbx_seq_one_letter_code
_entity_poly.pdbx_strand_id
1 'polypeptide(L)'
;MQARTKKTLALLLVALVIVVGGVAATVWKLVDSAEPTLPTITAYARGKTVTVDPAQHCNLYLEDCVENPIGQLDVPAGYPLQLSLPAEIADAPWRIITVYGDTQTGQTYVDGAMFEAGARRTLTVKSSPELQLLGVEIQLPSAVVDEAGEPIAHAVWAVKTF
;
A
#
# COMPACT_ATOMS: atom_id res chain seq x y z
N MET A 1 -2.44 27.66 51.09
CA MET A 1 -2.31 26.21 50.78
C MET A 1 -1.40 25.55 51.81
N GLN A 2 -1.90 24.57 52.57
CA GLN A 2 -1.12 23.85 53.58
C GLN A 2 0.07 23.11 52.95
N ALA A 3 1.19 23.03 53.68
CA ALA A 3 2.40 22.32 53.25
C ALA A 3 2.14 20.83 52.92
N ARG A 4 1.13 20.21 53.55
CA ARG A 4 0.70 18.83 53.26
C ARG A 4 0.08 18.70 51.86
N THR A 5 -0.79 19.62 51.45
CA THR A 5 -1.44 19.60 50.13
C THR A 5 -0.43 19.72 48.98
N LYS A 6 0.61 20.56 49.14
CA LYS A 6 1.70 20.68 48.15
C LYS A 6 2.51 19.38 48.02
N LYS A 7 2.78 18.68 49.13
CA LYS A 7 3.50 17.39 49.13
C LYS A 7 2.68 16.28 48.46
N THR A 8 1.39 16.19 48.77
CA THR A 8 0.50 15.21 48.13
C THR A 8 0.39 15.44 46.62
N LEU A 9 0.24 16.70 46.19
CA LEU A 9 0.19 17.05 44.78
C LEU A 9 1.51 16.72 44.06
N ALA A 10 2.66 17.01 44.67
CA ALA A 10 3.96 16.68 44.11
C ALA A 10 4.14 15.16 43.94
N LEU A 11 3.73 14.36 44.93
CA LEU A 11 3.79 12.90 44.85
C LEU A 11 2.87 12.34 43.74
N LEU A 12 1.67 12.90 43.59
CA LEU A 12 0.75 12.50 42.52
C LEU A 12 1.31 12.84 41.13
N LEU A 13 1.93 14.00 40.98
CA LEU A 13 2.57 14.39 39.72
C LEU A 13 3.76 13.47 39.39
N VAL A 14 4.59 13.14 40.37
CA VAL A 14 5.70 12.19 40.18
C VAL A 14 5.17 10.81 39.79
N ALA A 15 4.15 10.31 40.48
CA ALA A 15 3.53 9.03 40.14
C ALA A 15 2.93 9.04 38.73
N LEU A 16 2.26 10.11 38.33
CA LEU A 16 1.73 10.28 36.98
C LEU A 16 2.84 10.27 35.92
N VAL A 17 3.94 10.99 36.15
CA VAL A 17 5.09 11.02 35.24
C VAL A 17 5.73 9.62 35.09
N ILE A 18 5.84 8.86 36.18
CA ILE A 18 6.36 7.49 36.14
C ILE A 18 5.44 6.59 35.30
N VAL A 19 4.12 6.69 35.51
CA VAL A 19 3.14 5.91 34.75
C VAL A 19 3.20 6.27 33.26
N VAL A 20 3.16 7.56 32.92
CA VAL A 20 3.23 8.03 31.53
C VAL A 20 4.55 7.61 30.87
N GLY A 21 5.67 7.76 31.57
CA GLY A 21 6.98 7.32 31.09
C GLY A 21 7.04 5.80 30.86
N GLY A 22 6.46 5.02 31.77
CA GLY A 22 6.38 3.57 31.63
C GLY A 22 5.53 3.11 30.45
N VAL A 23 4.38 3.76 30.22
CA VAL A 23 3.52 3.50 29.07
C VAL A 23 4.24 3.88 27.78
N ALA A 24 4.84 5.06 27.71
CA ALA A 24 5.58 5.53 26.54
C ALA A 24 6.75 4.58 26.19
N ALA A 25 7.53 4.14 27.18
CA ALA A 25 8.62 3.20 26.97
C ALA A 25 8.13 1.83 26.47
N THR A 26 6.98 1.36 26.99
CA THR A 26 6.37 0.10 26.57
C THR A 26 5.87 0.17 25.13
N VAL A 27 5.18 1.26 24.77
CA VAL A 27 4.71 1.50 23.40
C VAL A 27 5.89 1.62 22.44
N TRP A 28 6.92 2.39 22.81
CA TRP A 28 8.12 2.55 21.97
C TRP A 28 8.80 1.20 21.72
N LYS A 29 8.97 0.37 22.75
CA LYS A 29 9.53 -0.98 22.61
C LYS A 29 8.69 -1.87 21.71
N LEU A 30 7.36 -1.79 21.80
CA LEU A 30 6.47 -2.58 20.93
C LEU A 30 6.58 -2.17 19.46
N VAL A 31 6.67 -0.85 19.19
CA VAL A 31 6.84 -0.32 17.83
C VAL A 31 8.21 -0.69 17.27
N ASP A 32 9.26 -0.57 18.06
CA ASP A 32 10.64 -0.89 17.67
C ASP A 32 10.86 -2.40 17.41
N SER A 33 10.10 -3.25 18.11
CA SER A 33 10.19 -4.72 17.96
C SER A 33 9.29 -5.28 16.85
N ALA A 34 8.47 -4.45 16.19
CA ALA A 34 7.64 -4.91 15.09
C ALA A 34 8.51 -5.15 13.85
N GLU A 35 8.50 -6.36 13.32
CA GLU A 35 9.15 -6.66 12.05
C GLU A 35 8.58 -5.74 10.95
N PRO A 36 9.43 -5.17 10.07
CA PRO A 36 8.95 -4.32 8.98
C PRO A 36 7.99 -5.11 8.08
N THR A 37 6.69 -4.90 8.24
CA THR A 37 5.68 -5.49 7.35
C THR A 37 5.67 -4.71 6.05
N LEU A 38 5.76 -5.42 4.93
CA LEU A 38 5.65 -4.79 3.60
C LEU A 38 4.27 -4.13 3.44
N PRO A 39 4.19 -2.96 2.79
CA PRO A 39 2.91 -2.28 2.65
C PRO A 39 1.99 -3.08 1.73
N THR A 40 0.71 -3.17 2.11
CA THR A 40 -0.33 -3.86 1.35
C THR A 40 -1.27 -2.86 0.71
N ILE A 41 -1.80 -3.16 -0.48
CA ILE A 41 -2.91 -2.38 -1.06
C ILE A 41 -4.26 -3.02 -0.71
N THR A 42 -5.32 -2.23 -0.76
CA THR A 42 -6.69 -2.74 -0.66
C THR A 42 -7.39 -2.61 -2.00
N ALA A 43 -7.99 -3.70 -2.47
CA ALA A 43 -8.77 -3.77 -3.69
C ALA A 43 -10.24 -4.08 -3.34
N TYR A 44 -11.17 -3.34 -3.95
CA TYR A 44 -12.60 -3.52 -3.76
C TYR A 44 -13.35 -3.53 -5.08
N ALA A 45 -14.27 -4.49 -5.21
CA ALA A 45 -15.23 -4.56 -6.30
C ALA A 45 -16.47 -5.31 -5.84
N ARG A 46 -17.66 -4.81 -6.20
CA ARG A 46 -18.95 -5.49 -6.01
C ARG A 46 -19.15 -6.10 -4.60
N GLY A 47 -18.92 -5.31 -3.56
CA GLY A 47 -19.14 -5.75 -2.17
C GLY A 47 -18.07 -6.68 -1.60
N LYS A 48 -17.01 -6.98 -2.36
CA LYS A 48 -15.86 -7.77 -1.90
C LYS A 48 -14.63 -6.90 -1.79
N THR A 49 -13.90 -7.07 -0.69
CA THR A 49 -12.62 -6.41 -0.44
C THR A 49 -11.56 -7.48 -0.24
N VAL A 50 -10.38 -7.27 -0.82
CA VAL A 50 -9.18 -8.06 -0.54
C VAL A 50 -8.02 -7.14 -0.20
N THR A 51 -7.19 -7.57 0.75
CA THR A 51 -5.88 -6.98 1.03
C THR A 51 -4.86 -7.75 0.22
N VAL A 52 -3.97 -7.03 -0.44
CA VAL A 52 -3.02 -7.58 -1.42
C VAL A 52 -1.61 -7.23 -1.01
N ASP A 53 -0.83 -8.26 -0.71
CA ASP A 53 0.61 -8.18 -0.51
C ASP A 53 1.34 -7.84 -1.83
N PRO A 54 2.56 -7.29 -1.78
CA PRO A 54 3.33 -7.09 -2.99
C PRO A 54 3.63 -8.46 -3.61
N ALA A 55 3.25 -8.66 -4.87
CA ALA A 55 3.59 -9.85 -5.64
C ALA A 55 5.12 -9.99 -5.79
N GLN A 56 5.83 -8.86 -5.86
CA GLN A 56 7.28 -8.79 -5.80
C GLN A 56 7.69 -7.57 -4.97
N HIS A 57 8.70 -7.71 -4.13
CA HIS A 57 9.32 -6.58 -3.43
C HIS A 57 10.82 -6.83 -3.21
N CYS A 58 11.65 -5.90 -3.68
CA CYS A 58 13.10 -5.83 -3.44
C CYS A 58 13.42 -4.50 -2.75
N ASN A 59 14.64 -4.36 -2.24
CA ASN A 59 15.17 -3.06 -1.84
C ASN A 59 15.34 -2.13 -3.06
N LEU A 60 15.67 -0.85 -2.83
CA LEU A 60 15.75 0.16 -3.90
C LEU A 60 16.82 -0.15 -4.97
N TYR A 61 17.76 -1.03 -4.67
CA TYR A 61 18.85 -1.48 -5.56
C TYR A 61 18.58 -2.85 -6.20
N LEU A 62 17.34 -3.36 -6.07
CA LEU A 62 16.91 -4.67 -6.60
C LEU A 62 17.59 -5.87 -5.93
N GLU A 63 17.95 -5.74 -4.66
CA GLU A 63 18.47 -6.83 -3.84
C GLU A 63 17.42 -7.26 -2.80
N ASP A 64 17.67 -8.36 -2.10
CA ASP A 64 16.81 -8.89 -1.02
C ASP A 64 15.32 -9.04 -1.45
N CYS A 65 15.13 -9.62 -2.63
CA CYS A 65 13.80 -9.76 -3.22
C CYS A 65 12.97 -10.86 -2.53
N VAL A 66 11.70 -10.55 -2.33
CA VAL A 66 10.66 -11.52 -1.95
C VAL A 66 9.56 -11.55 -3.00
N GLU A 67 8.97 -12.73 -3.18
CA GLU A 67 7.82 -12.94 -4.07
C GLU A 67 6.65 -13.47 -3.26
N ASN A 68 5.45 -12.96 -3.55
CA ASN A 68 4.21 -13.44 -2.97
C ASN A 68 3.21 -13.78 -4.09
N PRO A 69 2.20 -14.61 -3.80
CA PRO A 69 1.11 -14.84 -4.74
C PRO A 69 0.41 -13.55 -5.15
N ILE A 70 0.04 -13.46 -6.43
CA ILE A 70 -0.76 -12.35 -6.96
C ILE A 70 -2.14 -12.32 -6.29
N GLY A 71 -2.61 -11.13 -5.92
CA GLY A 71 -3.94 -10.94 -5.37
C GLY A 71 -5.03 -11.27 -6.39
N GLN A 72 -6.15 -11.81 -5.92
CA GLN A 72 -7.27 -12.17 -6.79
C GLN A 72 -8.56 -11.54 -6.28
N LEU A 73 -9.28 -10.85 -7.17
CA LEU A 73 -10.58 -10.27 -6.89
C LEU A 73 -11.42 -10.29 -8.16
N ASP A 74 -12.43 -11.15 -8.21
CA ASP A 74 -13.40 -11.17 -9.32
C ASP A 74 -14.03 -9.77 -9.51
N VAL A 75 -13.78 -9.15 -10.67
CA VAL A 75 -14.38 -7.87 -11.10
C VAL A 75 -15.24 -8.14 -12.33
N PRO A 76 -16.57 -8.27 -12.17
CA PRO A 76 -17.43 -8.53 -13.30
C PRO A 76 -17.43 -7.39 -14.31
N ALA A 77 -17.77 -7.71 -15.56
CA ALA A 77 -17.86 -6.75 -16.65
C ALA A 77 -18.72 -5.54 -16.30
N GLY A 78 -18.20 -4.34 -16.57
CA GLY A 78 -18.88 -3.09 -16.27
C GLY A 78 -18.82 -2.64 -14.80
N TYR A 79 -18.21 -3.42 -13.89
CA TYR A 79 -17.96 -2.98 -12.51
C TYR A 79 -16.58 -2.32 -12.39
N PRO A 80 -16.47 -1.19 -11.68
CA PRO A 80 -15.17 -0.59 -11.43
C PRO A 80 -14.40 -1.36 -10.35
N LEU A 81 -13.08 -1.36 -10.47
CA LEU A 81 -12.17 -1.75 -9.41
C LEU A 81 -11.74 -0.50 -8.64
N GLN A 82 -11.93 -0.50 -7.32
CA GLN A 82 -11.46 0.56 -6.43
C GLN A 82 -10.20 0.10 -5.71
N LEU A 83 -9.17 0.94 -5.74
CA LEU A 83 -7.88 0.68 -5.09
C LEU A 83 -7.64 1.73 -4.02
N SER A 84 -7.12 1.30 -2.87
CA SER A 84 -6.61 2.18 -1.82
C SER A 84 -5.17 1.80 -1.52
N LEU A 85 -4.29 2.80 -1.55
CA LEU A 85 -2.86 2.68 -1.34
C LEU A 85 -2.52 3.31 0.02
N PRO A 86 -1.68 2.65 0.84
CA PRO A 86 -1.16 3.23 2.06
C PRO A 86 -0.10 4.30 1.74
N ALA A 87 0.27 5.10 2.75
CA ALA A 87 1.16 6.25 2.57
C ALA A 87 2.57 5.84 2.09
N GLU A 88 3.04 4.69 2.55
CA GLU A 88 4.31 4.05 2.21
C GLU A 88 4.47 3.82 0.70
N ILE A 89 3.35 3.71 -0.03
CA ILE A 89 3.34 3.62 -1.50
C ILE A 89 3.02 4.99 -2.10
N ALA A 90 1.94 5.61 -1.64
CA ALA A 90 1.38 6.78 -2.30
C ALA A 90 2.19 8.07 -2.11
N ASP A 91 3.05 8.14 -1.09
CA ASP A 91 3.92 9.29 -0.82
C ASP A 91 5.28 9.19 -1.54
N ALA A 92 5.48 8.19 -2.40
CA ALA A 92 6.57 8.08 -3.37
C ALA A 92 6.03 8.24 -4.81
N PRO A 93 6.87 8.45 -5.84
CA PRO A 93 6.43 8.32 -7.24
C PRO A 93 6.04 6.86 -7.53
N TRP A 94 4.89 6.63 -8.14
CA TRP A 94 4.41 5.27 -8.47
C TRP A 94 3.64 5.28 -9.79
N ARG A 95 3.55 4.12 -10.45
CA ARG A 95 2.71 3.95 -11.64
C ARG A 95 1.67 2.87 -11.45
N ILE A 96 0.55 3.03 -12.17
CA ILE A 96 -0.41 1.96 -12.39
C ILE A 96 -0.25 1.44 -13.82
N ILE A 97 -0.33 0.13 -13.98
CA ILE A 97 -0.52 -0.54 -15.26
C ILE A 97 -1.87 -1.27 -15.17
N THR A 98 -2.67 -1.16 -16.21
CA THR A 98 -3.98 -1.81 -16.29
C THR A 98 -4.06 -2.61 -17.57
N VAL A 99 -4.55 -3.84 -17.46
CA VAL A 99 -4.69 -4.76 -18.59
C VAL A 99 -6.17 -5.00 -18.81
N TYR A 100 -6.63 -4.74 -20.02
CA TYR A 100 -7.99 -4.96 -20.47
C TYR A 100 -8.05 -6.04 -21.54
N GLY A 101 -9.16 -6.75 -21.59
CA GLY A 101 -9.53 -7.65 -22.68
C GLY A 101 -10.72 -7.07 -23.43
N ASP A 102 -10.58 -6.95 -24.75
CA ASP A 102 -11.69 -6.63 -25.64
C ASP A 102 -12.54 -7.89 -25.85
N THR A 103 -13.80 -7.83 -25.43
CA THR A 103 -14.72 -8.98 -25.48
C THR A 103 -15.25 -9.27 -26.89
N GLN A 104 -15.10 -8.35 -27.84
CA GLN A 104 -15.52 -8.51 -29.24
C GLN A 104 -14.40 -9.10 -30.09
N THR A 105 -13.16 -8.62 -29.90
CA THR A 105 -12.01 -9.01 -30.72
C THR A 105 -11.14 -10.08 -30.07
N GLY A 106 -11.24 -10.24 -28.75
CA GLY A 106 -10.37 -11.13 -27.96
C GLY A 106 -8.95 -10.58 -27.76
N GLN A 107 -8.68 -9.34 -28.16
CA GLN A 107 -7.37 -8.71 -28.01
C GLN A 107 -7.17 -8.12 -26.62
N THR A 108 -5.92 -8.08 -26.15
CA THR A 108 -5.55 -7.40 -24.91
C THR A 108 -5.03 -6.01 -25.16
N TYR A 109 -5.42 -5.06 -24.30
CA TYR A 109 -4.94 -3.68 -24.31
C TYR A 109 -4.30 -3.35 -22.97
N VAL A 110 -3.19 -2.61 -23.01
CA VAL A 110 -2.46 -2.15 -21.82
C VAL A 110 -2.52 -0.64 -21.77
N ASP A 111 -2.92 -0.10 -20.62
CA ASP A 111 -2.88 1.32 -20.31
C ASP A 111 -2.06 1.56 -19.05
N GLY A 112 -1.43 2.73 -18.93
CA GLY A 112 -0.55 3.06 -17.82
C GLY A 112 -0.51 4.55 -17.50
N ALA A 113 -0.34 4.85 -16.21
CA ALA A 113 -0.22 6.23 -15.74
C ALA A 113 0.79 6.32 -14.59
N MET A 114 1.63 7.36 -14.62
CA MET A 114 2.55 7.72 -13.55
C MET A 114 1.91 8.77 -12.63
N PHE A 115 2.19 8.67 -11.34
CA PHE A 115 1.74 9.60 -10.32
C PHE A 115 2.94 10.09 -9.51
N GLU A 116 2.98 11.40 -9.27
CA GLU A 116 3.93 12.02 -8.35
C GLU A 116 3.62 11.65 -6.89
N ALA A 117 4.63 11.80 -6.04
CA ALA A 117 4.51 11.62 -4.60
C ALA A 117 3.33 12.41 -4.01
N GLY A 118 2.46 11.72 -3.28
CA GLY A 118 1.30 12.30 -2.59
C GLY A 118 0.15 12.71 -3.52
N ALA A 119 0.26 12.52 -4.83
CA ALA A 119 -0.75 13.00 -5.79
C ALA A 119 -2.09 12.27 -5.64
N ARG A 120 -2.07 10.97 -5.36
CA ARG A 120 -3.27 10.15 -5.14
C ARG A 120 -3.01 8.99 -4.19
N ARG A 121 -3.99 8.70 -3.33
CA ARG A 121 -4.02 7.53 -2.43
C ARG A 121 -5.11 6.51 -2.79
N THR A 122 -6.05 6.89 -3.65
CA THR A 122 -7.16 6.05 -4.06
C THR A 122 -7.40 6.18 -5.56
N LEU A 123 -7.74 5.07 -6.20
CA LEU A 123 -8.08 5.03 -7.63
C LEU A 123 -9.37 4.28 -7.87
N THR A 124 -10.05 4.66 -8.94
CA THR A 124 -11.16 3.89 -9.50
C THR A 124 -10.80 3.57 -10.93
N VAL A 125 -10.45 2.31 -11.18
CA VAL A 125 -10.20 1.76 -12.50
C VAL A 125 -11.54 1.35 -13.10
N LYS A 126 -11.90 1.98 -14.22
CA LYS A 126 -13.17 1.72 -14.90
C LYS A 126 -13.06 0.44 -15.72
N SER A 127 -14.14 -0.33 -15.78
CA SER A 127 -14.33 -1.42 -16.74
C SER A 127 -15.66 -1.20 -17.47
N SER A 128 -15.78 -1.72 -18.68
CA SER A 128 -17.04 -1.78 -19.42
C SER A 128 -17.32 -3.22 -19.88
N PRO A 129 -18.55 -3.51 -20.36
CA PRO A 129 -18.87 -4.82 -20.96
C PRO A 129 -17.99 -5.17 -22.18
N GLU A 130 -17.53 -4.17 -22.92
CA GLU A 130 -16.68 -4.32 -24.11
C GLU A 130 -15.20 -4.40 -23.75
N LEU A 131 -14.77 -3.69 -22.71
CA LEU A 131 -13.40 -3.67 -22.19
C LEU A 131 -13.39 -4.18 -20.75
N GLN A 132 -13.27 -5.51 -20.64
CA GLN A 132 -13.18 -6.22 -19.39
C GLN A 132 -11.83 -5.93 -18.73
N LEU A 133 -11.82 -5.50 -17.47
CA LEU A 133 -10.58 -5.44 -16.71
C LEU A 133 -10.09 -6.87 -16.48
N LEU A 134 -8.83 -7.15 -16.81
CA LEU A 134 -8.17 -8.44 -16.62
C LEU A 134 -7.22 -8.40 -15.41
N GLY A 135 -6.53 -7.27 -15.22
CA GLY A 135 -5.72 -7.06 -14.04
C GLY A 135 -5.20 -5.65 -13.92
N VAL A 136 -4.65 -5.36 -12.75
CA VAL A 136 -3.94 -4.11 -12.46
C VAL A 136 -2.64 -4.39 -11.73
N GLU A 137 -1.65 -3.56 -11.98
CA GLU A 137 -0.40 -3.52 -11.24
C GLU A 137 -0.14 -2.12 -10.71
N ILE A 138 0.25 -2.02 -9.44
CA ILE A 138 0.86 -0.82 -8.87
C ILE A 138 2.35 -1.09 -8.75
N GLN A 139 3.17 -0.18 -9.22
CA GLN A 139 4.62 -0.36 -9.25
C GLN A 139 5.35 0.85 -8.65
N LEU A 140 6.36 0.59 -7.81
CA LEU A 140 7.30 1.59 -7.31
C LEU A 140 8.63 1.49 -8.07
N PRO A 141 9.15 2.59 -8.63
CA PRO A 141 10.41 2.62 -9.36
C PRO A 141 11.62 2.48 -8.42
N SER A 142 12.62 1.72 -8.86
CA SER A 142 13.90 1.52 -8.16
C SER A 142 14.91 2.62 -8.49
N ALA A 143 16.09 2.58 -7.87
CA ALA A 143 17.25 3.38 -8.25
C ALA A 143 18.02 2.79 -9.45
N VAL A 144 17.61 1.60 -9.92
CA VAL A 144 18.21 0.91 -11.07
C VAL A 144 17.36 1.17 -12.31
N VAL A 145 18.02 1.50 -13.41
CA VAL A 145 17.39 1.75 -14.70
C VAL A 145 17.77 0.66 -15.71
N ASP A 146 16.91 0.43 -16.69
CA ASP A 146 17.20 -0.44 -17.83
C ASP A 146 18.08 0.25 -18.90
N GLU A 147 18.31 -0.42 -20.03
CA GLU A 147 19.11 0.11 -21.14
C GLU A 147 18.53 1.39 -21.77
N ALA A 148 17.21 1.59 -21.67
CA ALA A 148 16.52 2.79 -22.15
C ALA A 148 16.57 3.95 -21.13
N GLY A 149 17.12 3.71 -19.93
CA GLY A 149 17.15 4.66 -18.84
C GLY A 149 15.84 4.73 -18.05
N GLU A 150 14.95 3.75 -18.23
CA GLU A 150 13.69 3.68 -17.48
C GLU A 150 13.87 2.95 -16.15
N PRO A 151 13.34 3.47 -15.03
CA PRO A 151 13.41 2.78 -13.75
C PRO A 151 12.69 1.43 -13.76
N ILE A 152 13.42 0.39 -13.35
CA ILE A 152 12.87 -0.93 -13.08
C ILE A 152 12.06 -0.88 -11.79
N ALA A 153 10.93 -1.57 -11.72
CA ALA A 153 10.13 -1.60 -10.49
C ALA A 153 10.83 -2.44 -9.40
N HIS A 154 11.06 -1.87 -8.21
CA HIS A 154 11.53 -2.68 -7.07
C HIS A 154 10.37 -3.34 -6.33
N ALA A 155 9.16 -2.79 -6.40
CA ALA A 155 7.97 -3.36 -5.77
C ALA A 155 6.77 -3.34 -6.72
N VAL A 156 6.00 -4.43 -6.72
CA VAL A 156 4.83 -4.64 -7.57
C VAL A 156 3.70 -5.24 -6.75
N TRP A 157 2.52 -4.62 -6.79
CA TRP A 157 1.27 -5.19 -6.30
C TRP A 157 0.39 -5.50 -7.49
N ALA A 158 0.04 -6.77 -7.67
CA ALA A 158 -0.77 -7.22 -8.79
C ALA A 158 -2.13 -7.76 -8.30
N VAL A 159 -3.20 -7.39 -9.02
CA VAL A 159 -4.55 -7.94 -8.79
C VAL A 159 -5.07 -8.51 -10.10
N LYS A 160 -5.28 -9.82 -10.13
CA LYS A 160 -6.00 -10.51 -11.20
C LYS A 160 -7.50 -10.45 -10.94
N THR A 161 -8.29 -10.26 -11.99
CA THR A 161 -9.72 -9.92 -11.84
C THR A 161 -10.72 -10.95 -12.35
N PHE A 162 -10.26 -12.18 -12.63
CA PHE A 162 -11.05 -13.30 -13.14
C PHE A 162 -10.44 -14.65 -12.77
#